data_AF-A0A350PLL5-F1
#
_entry.id   AF-A0A350PLL5-F1
#
_cell.length_a   1.000
_cell.length_b   1.000
_cell.length_c   1.000
_cell.angle_alpha   90.00
_cell.angle_beta   90.00
_cell.angle_gamma   90.00
#
_symmetry.space_group_name_H-M   'P 1'
#
loop_
_entity.id
_entity.type
_entity.pdbx_description
1 polymer ?
#
loop_
_entity_poly.entity_id
_entity_poly.type
_entity_poly.pdbx_seq_one_letter_code
_entity_poly.pdbx_strand_id
1 'polypeptide(L)'
;GFSSKVKETADTFVLYNIQEGMTPERIAQEVYGDQQYFWVVLLFNDLMDPQYRFPLRSKSLDDFIAKKYPSKTLFLSPEGTTEEFYKHPNPTDTSIKNFAEGDTITLYLGKKNSYKDTGQDKVLGIIKRYIPEQSALQLYQLEGTIEPGDTIVRGHNKELRAQVRKVIDSRYAVHHFENNSVNINPLGTPPDDIGNQVPIGQTGDGFSSLPVGVTQCVLDNYINDGDTTYIVTNEEYEFVKNETNRKIRLLSPELLENVVRELREVLSQ
;
A
#
# COMPACT_ATOMS: atom_id res chain seq x y z
N GLY A 1 -17.34 37.54 -11.58
CA GLY A 1 -16.16 38.37 -11.24
C GLY A 1 -15.48 38.03 -9.92
N PHE A 2 -15.87 36.97 -9.20
CA PHE A 2 -15.29 36.58 -7.90
C PHE A 2 -14.16 35.53 -7.99
N SER A 3 -14.04 34.82 -9.12
CA SER A 3 -13.20 33.62 -9.22
C SER A 3 -11.70 33.88 -9.46
N SER A 4 -11.32 35.09 -9.90
CA SER A 4 -9.93 35.41 -10.27
C SER A 4 -9.16 36.28 -9.26
N LYS A 5 -9.82 36.85 -8.23
CA LYS A 5 -9.17 37.73 -7.24
C LYS A 5 -8.84 37.08 -5.90
N VAL A 6 -9.37 35.90 -5.59
CA VAL A 6 -9.16 35.20 -4.31
C VAL A 6 -7.99 34.20 -4.38
N LYS A 7 -7.39 34.00 -5.57
CA LYS A 7 -6.44 32.90 -5.78
C LYS A 7 -5.00 33.16 -5.32
N GLU A 8 -4.63 34.36 -4.87
CA GLU A 8 -3.24 34.66 -4.44
C GLU A 8 -3.16 35.67 -3.29
N THR A 9 -3.91 35.46 -2.21
CA THR A 9 -3.68 36.23 -0.96
C THR A 9 -3.43 35.27 0.18
N ALA A 10 -2.21 35.32 0.71
CA ALA A 10 -1.72 34.54 1.84
C ALA A 10 -2.55 34.71 3.14
N ASP A 11 -3.57 35.58 3.14
CA ASP A 11 -4.42 35.90 4.29
C ASP A 11 -5.77 35.16 4.30
N THR A 12 -6.08 34.31 3.30
CA THR A 12 -7.39 33.63 3.25
C THR A 12 -7.49 32.45 4.22
N PHE A 13 -6.37 31.82 4.55
CA PHE A 13 -6.33 30.65 5.41
C PHE A 13 -5.09 30.60 6.29
N VAL A 14 -5.24 29.95 7.44
CA VAL A 14 -4.14 29.59 8.34
C VAL A 14 -3.88 28.10 8.27
N LEU A 15 -2.61 27.70 8.34
CA LEU A 15 -2.24 26.29 8.46
C LEU A 15 -2.40 25.85 9.91
N TYR A 16 -3.18 24.79 10.14
CA TYR A 16 -3.40 24.22 11.46
C TYR A 16 -2.93 22.77 11.47
N ASN A 17 -2.16 22.40 12.50
CA ASN A 17 -1.69 21.05 12.72
C ASN A 17 -2.54 20.37 13.81
N ILE A 18 -3.34 19.39 13.39
CA ILE A 18 -4.28 18.68 14.25
C ILE A 18 -3.53 17.89 15.33
N GLN A 19 -3.75 18.29 16.58
CA GLN A 19 -3.25 17.58 17.76
C GLN A 19 -4.00 16.26 17.96
N GLU A 20 -3.35 15.29 18.62
CA GLU A 20 -3.97 13.99 18.85
C GLU A 20 -5.26 14.11 19.67
N GLY A 21 -6.35 13.54 19.13
CA GLY A 21 -7.64 13.54 19.78
C GLY A 21 -8.47 14.81 19.64
N MET A 22 -8.05 15.76 18.81
CA MET A 22 -8.90 16.86 18.34
C MET A 22 -10.08 16.34 17.51
N THR A 23 -11.16 17.12 17.49
CA THR A 23 -12.32 16.91 16.60
C THR A 23 -12.61 18.22 15.86
N PRO A 24 -13.34 18.20 14.73
CA PRO A 24 -13.70 19.43 14.02
C PRO A 24 -14.36 20.49 14.92
N GLU A 25 -15.20 20.09 15.87
CA GLU A 25 -15.86 20.98 16.83
C GLU A 25 -14.86 21.63 17.79
N ARG A 26 -13.90 20.86 18.31
CA ARG A 26 -12.86 21.39 19.19
C ARG A 26 -11.94 22.36 18.46
N ILE A 27 -11.60 22.05 17.21
CA ILE A 27 -10.81 22.95 16.35
C ILE A 27 -11.58 24.24 16.12
N ALA A 28 -12.89 24.16 15.81
CA ALA A 28 -13.73 25.35 15.66
C ALA A 28 -13.83 26.17 16.95
N GLN A 29 -13.93 25.53 18.12
CA GLN A 29 -13.89 26.23 19.41
C GLN A 29 -12.58 26.98 19.64
N GLU A 30 -11.44 26.36 19.29
CA GLU A 30 -10.11 26.94 19.50
C GLU A 30 -9.84 28.09 18.52
N VAL A 31 -10.26 27.97 17.27
CA VAL A 31 -9.91 28.90 16.19
C VAL A 31 -10.96 29.98 15.98
N TYR A 32 -12.25 29.65 16.15
CA TYR A 32 -13.38 30.55 15.91
C TYR A 32 -14.12 30.95 17.18
N GLY A 33 -13.78 30.38 18.34
CA GLY A 33 -14.46 30.65 19.61
C GLY A 33 -15.83 29.98 19.77
N ASP A 34 -16.29 29.20 18.77
CA ASP A 34 -17.58 28.51 18.79
C ASP A 34 -17.52 27.16 18.05
N GLN A 35 -17.92 26.09 18.77
CA GLN A 35 -18.02 24.72 18.25
C GLN A 35 -18.97 24.59 17.05
N GLN A 36 -19.97 25.48 16.93
CA GLN A 36 -20.96 25.43 15.84
C GLN A 36 -20.34 25.68 14.46
N TYR A 37 -19.14 26.25 14.38
CA TYR A 37 -18.41 26.44 13.13
C TYR A 37 -17.64 25.19 12.66
N PHE A 38 -17.89 24.01 13.24
CA PHE A 38 -17.25 22.76 12.80
C PHE A 38 -17.46 22.47 11.30
N TRP A 39 -18.63 22.82 10.75
CA TRP A 39 -18.92 22.63 9.33
C TRP A 39 -18.05 23.53 8.43
N VAL A 40 -17.59 24.69 8.91
CA VAL A 40 -16.64 25.55 8.19
C VAL A 40 -15.30 24.83 8.07
N VAL A 41 -14.84 24.21 9.16
CA VAL A 41 -13.61 23.40 9.17
C VAL A 41 -13.70 22.26 8.16
N LEU A 42 -14.83 21.56 8.11
CA LEU A 42 -15.05 20.44 7.20
C LEU A 42 -15.14 20.90 5.73
N LEU A 43 -15.96 21.91 5.45
CA LEU A 43 -16.19 22.43 4.11
C LEU A 43 -14.92 23.01 3.50
N PHE A 44 -14.14 23.76 4.28
CA PHE A 44 -12.92 24.41 3.79
C PHE A 44 -11.80 23.41 3.43
N ASN A 45 -11.87 22.19 3.95
CA ASN A 45 -10.90 21.12 3.67
C ASN A 45 -11.47 20.01 2.77
N ASP A 46 -12.61 20.25 2.11
CA ASP A 46 -13.33 19.26 1.30
C ASP A 46 -13.53 17.92 2.06
N LEU A 47 -13.74 17.99 3.37
CA LEU A 47 -13.97 16.83 4.24
C LEU A 47 -15.45 16.48 4.21
N MET A 48 -15.92 16.03 3.04
CA MET A 48 -17.29 15.53 2.86
C MET A 48 -17.55 14.27 3.71
N ASP A 49 -16.50 13.49 3.98
CA ASP A 49 -16.52 12.39 4.93
C ASP A 49 -15.45 12.58 6.03
N PRO A 50 -15.84 13.21 7.16
CA PRO A 50 -14.93 13.47 8.28
C PRO A 50 -14.40 12.17 8.90
N GLN A 51 -15.14 11.06 8.82
CA GLN A 51 -14.76 9.81 9.47
C GLN A 51 -13.53 9.15 8.81
N TYR A 52 -13.37 9.31 7.49
CA TYR A 52 -12.25 8.69 6.76
C TYR A 52 -11.12 9.66 6.40
N ARG A 53 -11.31 10.97 6.58
CA ARG A 53 -10.33 12.00 6.16
C ARG A 53 -9.65 12.69 7.33
N PHE A 54 -10.23 12.63 8.53
CA PHE A 54 -9.59 13.15 9.72
C PHE A 54 -8.46 12.22 10.21
N PRO A 55 -7.35 12.74 10.73
CA PRO A 55 -6.25 11.91 11.23
C PRO A 55 -6.71 11.00 12.37
N LEU A 56 -6.38 9.73 12.24
CA LEU A 56 -6.60 8.71 13.25
C LEU A 56 -5.61 8.89 14.42
N ARG A 57 -6.08 8.56 15.63
CA ARG A 57 -5.22 8.42 16.82
C ARG A 57 -4.32 7.20 16.66
N SER A 58 -3.22 7.15 17.42
CA SER A 58 -2.22 6.07 17.31
C SER A 58 -2.85 4.67 17.38
N LYS A 59 -3.69 4.41 18.39
CA LYS A 59 -4.38 3.11 18.54
C LYS A 59 -5.35 2.80 17.38
N SER A 60 -6.10 3.80 16.92
CA SER A 60 -7.05 3.62 15.82
C SER A 60 -6.34 3.40 14.47
N LEU A 61 -5.18 4.02 14.28
CA LEU A 61 -4.32 3.80 13.13
C LEU A 61 -3.74 2.38 13.16
N ASP A 62 -3.29 1.91 14.32
CA ASP A 62 -2.82 0.54 14.53
C ASP A 62 -3.90 -0.49 14.16
N ASP A 63 -5.12 -0.31 14.68
CA ASP A 63 -6.27 -1.17 14.37
C ASP A 63 -6.63 -1.11 12.87
N PHE A 64 -6.55 0.09 12.25
CA PHE A 64 -6.78 0.28 10.82
C PHE A 64 -5.75 -0.46 9.97
N ILE A 65 -4.46 -0.34 10.30
CA ILE A 65 -3.36 -1.02 9.60
C ILE A 65 -3.51 -2.54 9.73
N ALA A 66 -3.78 -3.06 10.94
CA ALA A 66 -3.97 -4.48 11.17
C ALA A 66 -5.16 -5.06 10.37
N LYS A 67 -6.26 -4.31 10.25
CA LYS A 67 -7.42 -4.69 9.43
C LYS A 67 -7.13 -4.61 7.94
N LYS A 68 -6.41 -3.57 7.51
CA LYS A 68 -6.09 -3.33 6.09
C LYS A 68 -5.02 -4.28 5.57
N TYR A 69 -4.07 -4.68 6.41
CA TYR A 69 -2.96 -5.54 6.06
C TYR A 69 -2.94 -6.77 6.98
N PRO A 70 -3.91 -7.70 6.83
CA PRO A 70 -4.00 -8.85 7.72
C PRO A 70 -2.91 -9.87 7.41
N SER A 71 -2.58 -10.67 8.42
CA SER A 71 -1.77 -11.89 8.28
C SER A 71 -0.42 -11.66 7.59
N LYS A 72 -0.10 -12.41 6.53
CA LYS A 72 1.20 -12.45 5.87
C LYS A 72 1.12 -12.08 4.38
N THR A 73 2.23 -11.55 3.88
CA THR A 73 2.52 -11.42 2.45
C THR A 73 3.60 -12.44 2.07
N LEU A 74 3.32 -13.22 1.02
CA LEU A 74 4.23 -14.22 0.45
C LEU A 74 4.79 -13.68 -0.87
N PHE A 75 6.10 -13.59 -1.00
CA PHE A 75 6.76 -13.28 -2.28
C PHE A 75 7.08 -14.58 -3.00
N LEU A 76 6.84 -14.62 -4.30
CA LEU A 76 6.78 -15.86 -5.06
C LEU A 76 7.72 -15.87 -6.27
N SER A 77 8.22 -17.06 -6.60
CA SER A 77 8.80 -17.41 -7.89
C SER A 77 8.12 -18.65 -8.49
N PRO A 78 8.29 -18.96 -9.78
CA PRO A 78 7.89 -20.25 -10.33
C PRO A 78 8.61 -21.40 -9.60
N GLU A 79 7.97 -22.57 -9.54
CA GLU A 79 8.59 -23.75 -8.91
C GLU A 79 9.91 -24.11 -9.60
N GLY A 80 10.96 -24.31 -8.81
CA GLY A 80 12.25 -24.81 -9.30
C GLY A 80 13.16 -23.75 -9.93
N THR A 81 12.81 -22.47 -9.88
CA THR A 81 13.70 -21.38 -10.30
C THR A 81 13.69 -20.21 -9.33
N THR A 82 14.87 -19.62 -9.15
CA THR A 82 15.06 -18.38 -8.41
C THR A 82 15.24 -17.15 -9.30
N GLU A 83 15.44 -17.36 -10.60
CA GLU A 83 15.80 -16.35 -11.60
C GLU A 83 14.58 -15.74 -12.31
N GLU A 84 13.37 -16.08 -11.83
CA GLU A 84 12.12 -15.58 -12.38
C GLU A 84 11.20 -15.14 -11.26
N PHE A 85 10.58 -13.96 -11.41
CA PHE A 85 9.42 -13.62 -10.62
C PHE A 85 8.24 -14.47 -11.05
N TYR A 86 7.39 -14.81 -10.10
CA TYR A 86 6.10 -15.43 -10.39
C TYR A 86 5.26 -14.42 -11.16
N LYS A 87 5.36 -14.46 -12.49
CA LYS A 87 4.48 -13.71 -13.38
C LYS A 87 3.11 -14.35 -13.27
N HIS A 88 2.07 -13.54 -13.05
CA HIS A 88 0.74 -13.91 -13.52
C HIS A 88 0.90 -14.24 -15.00
N PRO A 89 0.75 -15.51 -15.46
CA PRO A 89 0.89 -15.83 -16.87
C PRO A 89 0.03 -14.87 -17.70
N ASN A 90 0.58 -14.60 -18.88
CA ASN A 90 0.04 -13.77 -19.93
C ASN A 90 -1.51 -13.81 -19.90
N PRO A 91 -2.23 -12.68 -19.86
CA PRO A 91 -3.70 -12.68 -19.82
C PRO A 91 -4.37 -13.42 -21.00
N THR A 92 -3.60 -13.75 -22.04
CA THR A 92 -4.01 -14.57 -23.18
C THR A 92 -3.86 -16.09 -22.95
N ASP A 93 -3.06 -16.52 -21.98
CA ASP A 93 -2.97 -17.90 -21.55
C ASP A 93 -4.07 -18.23 -20.54
N THR A 94 -5.28 -18.33 -21.07
CA THR A 94 -6.49 -18.71 -20.33
C THR A 94 -6.49 -20.16 -19.81
N SER A 95 -5.45 -20.94 -20.13
CA SER A 95 -5.32 -22.33 -19.69
C SER A 95 -4.84 -22.44 -18.22
N ILE A 96 -4.17 -21.40 -17.70
CA ILE A 96 -3.65 -21.36 -16.33
C ILE A 96 -4.45 -20.34 -15.52
N LYS A 97 -5.42 -20.81 -14.71
CA LYS A 97 -6.17 -19.93 -13.80
C LYS A 97 -5.28 -19.55 -12.62
N ASN A 98 -4.74 -18.34 -12.63
CA ASN A 98 -3.83 -17.86 -11.59
C ASN A 98 -4.43 -17.79 -10.19
N PHE A 99 -3.55 -17.55 -9.20
CA PHE A 99 -3.97 -17.14 -7.88
C PHE A 99 -4.82 -15.88 -7.97
N ALA A 100 -6.05 -15.98 -7.48
CA ALA A 100 -7.01 -14.89 -7.43
C ALA A 100 -7.45 -14.63 -5.98
N GLU A 101 -8.08 -13.48 -5.76
CA GLU A 101 -8.73 -13.20 -4.48
C GLU A 101 -9.77 -14.30 -4.15
N GLY A 102 -9.77 -14.73 -2.89
CA GLY A 102 -10.66 -15.76 -2.36
C GLY A 102 -10.15 -17.19 -2.56
N ASP A 103 -9.10 -17.40 -3.34
CA ASP A 103 -8.50 -18.73 -3.49
C ASP A 103 -7.84 -19.20 -2.19
N THR A 104 -7.93 -20.51 -1.93
CA THR A 104 -7.21 -21.14 -0.84
C THR A 104 -5.80 -21.52 -1.24
N ILE A 105 -4.88 -21.55 -0.27
CA ILE A 105 -3.52 -22.07 -0.47
C ILE A 105 -3.29 -23.30 0.42
N THR A 106 -2.55 -24.28 -0.11
CA THR A 106 -2.05 -25.46 0.61
C THR A 106 -0.55 -25.62 0.36
N LEU A 107 0.15 -26.39 1.19
CA LEU A 107 1.54 -26.75 0.93
C LEU A 107 1.64 -27.95 -0.01
N TYR A 108 2.51 -27.85 -1.01
CA TYR A 108 2.91 -28.97 -1.83
C TYR A 108 3.92 -29.84 -1.09
N LEU A 109 3.41 -30.89 -0.45
CA LEU A 109 4.23 -31.97 0.07
C LEU A 109 4.52 -32.93 -1.08
N GLY A 110 5.58 -32.69 -1.87
CA GLY A 110 6.01 -33.61 -2.93
C GLY A 110 6.10 -35.07 -2.42
N LYS A 111 6.07 -36.07 -3.31
CA LYS A 111 6.06 -37.52 -2.94
C LYS A 111 7.17 -37.87 -1.92
N LYS A 112 6.90 -37.73 -0.62
CA LYS A 112 7.68 -38.40 0.42
C LYS A 112 7.28 -39.87 0.36
N ASN A 113 8.25 -40.73 0.08
CA ASN A 113 8.08 -42.17 0.16
C ASN A 113 7.41 -42.55 1.49
N SER A 114 6.51 -43.54 1.38
CA SER A 114 5.99 -44.42 2.43
C SER A 114 4.95 -43.88 3.43
N TYR A 115 3.73 -44.40 3.26
CA TYR A 115 2.69 -44.70 4.25
C TYR A 115 2.06 -43.55 5.06
N LYS A 116 0.74 -43.44 4.86
CA LYS A 116 -0.28 -42.60 5.54
C LYS A 116 -0.54 -41.22 4.94
N ASP A 117 -0.97 -41.26 3.68
CA ASP A 117 -1.95 -40.32 3.14
C ASP A 117 -3.28 -40.48 3.91
N THR A 118 -3.39 -39.77 5.03
CA THR A 118 -4.66 -39.54 5.74
C THR A 118 -4.79 -38.10 6.22
N GLY A 119 -4.08 -37.17 5.60
CA GLY A 119 -4.21 -35.74 5.86
C GLY A 119 -4.52 -35.05 4.54
N GLN A 120 -5.80 -34.75 4.29
CA GLN A 120 -6.20 -33.89 3.18
C GLN A 120 -5.29 -32.65 3.14
N ASP A 121 -4.87 -32.20 1.96
CA ASP A 121 -3.97 -31.03 1.86
C ASP A 121 -4.58 -29.91 2.72
N LYS A 122 -3.96 -29.62 3.86
CA LYS A 122 -4.57 -28.73 4.83
C LYS A 122 -4.56 -27.34 4.20
N VAL A 123 -5.73 -26.73 4.05
CA VAL A 123 -5.84 -25.32 3.67
C VAL A 123 -5.14 -24.50 4.73
N LEU A 124 -4.11 -23.76 4.30
CA LEU A 124 -3.31 -22.92 5.17
C LEU A 124 -3.78 -21.49 5.14
N GLY A 125 -4.28 -20.99 4.00
CA GLY A 125 -4.66 -19.59 3.92
C GLY A 125 -5.66 -19.31 2.83
N ILE A 126 -6.17 -18.08 2.85
CA ILE A 126 -7.06 -17.53 1.82
C ILE A 126 -6.39 -16.29 1.27
N ILE A 127 -6.29 -16.21 -0.05
CA ILE A 127 -5.69 -15.09 -0.76
C ILE A 127 -6.62 -13.88 -0.64
N LYS A 128 -6.08 -12.79 -0.12
CA LYS A 128 -6.71 -11.48 -0.14
C LYS A 128 -6.52 -10.80 -1.48
N ARG A 129 -5.30 -10.80 -2.01
CA ARG A 129 -4.99 -10.25 -3.33
C ARG A 129 -3.63 -10.71 -3.81
N TYR A 130 -3.44 -10.62 -5.12
CA TYR A 130 -2.14 -10.68 -5.77
C TYR A 130 -1.65 -9.27 -6.11
N ILE A 131 -0.35 -9.02 -5.91
CA ILE A 131 0.34 -7.75 -6.19
C ILE A 131 1.34 -8.03 -7.31
N PRO A 132 0.95 -7.81 -8.58
CA PRO A 132 1.74 -8.22 -9.74
C PRO A 132 3.15 -7.61 -9.79
N GLU A 133 3.26 -6.32 -9.44
CA GLU A 133 4.51 -5.57 -9.52
C GLU A 133 5.56 -6.06 -8.52
N GLN A 134 5.11 -6.78 -7.48
CA GLN A 134 5.94 -7.31 -6.41
C GLN A 134 6.01 -8.84 -6.43
N SER A 135 5.33 -9.51 -7.36
CA SER A 135 5.22 -10.97 -7.40
C SER A 135 4.77 -11.54 -6.04
N ALA A 136 3.77 -10.91 -5.42
CA ALA A 136 3.41 -11.17 -4.03
C ALA A 136 1.93 -11.52 -3.84
N LEU A 137 1.65 -12.42 -2.90
CA LEU A 137 0.30 -12.75 -2.43
C LEU A 137 0.11 -12.24 -1.01
N GLN A 138 -0.90 -11.41 -0.80
CA GLN A 138 -1.37 -11.05 0.52
C GLN A 138 -2.46 -12.03 0.96
N LEU A 139 -2.43 -12.48 2.21
CA LEU A 139 -3.40 -13.42 2.76
C LEU A 139 -4.38 -12.73 3.72
N TYR A 140 -5.63 -13.19 3.75
CA TYR A 140 -6.57 -12.84 4.83
C TYR A 140 -6.18 -13.50 6.15
N GLN A 141 -5.70 -14.74 6.06
CA GLN A 141 -5.30 -15.56 7.18
C GLN A 141 -4.25 -16.59 6.75
N LEU A 142 -3.47 -17.03 7.72
CA LEU A 142 -2.52 -18.12 7.57
C LEU A 142 -2.57 -18.99 8.82
N GLU A 143 -2.97 -20.25 8.66
CA GLU A 143 -2.90 -21.32 9.63
C GLU A 143 -1.63 -22.12 9.42
N GLY A 144 -0.85 -22.30 10.47
CA GLY A 144 0.44 -23.00 10.41
C GLY A 144 1.57 -22.09 9.96
N THR A 145 2.63 -22.71 9.43
CA THR A 145 3.87 -22.03 9.06
C THR A 145 4.16 -22.30 7.58
N ILE A 146 4.56 -21.26 6.87
CA ILE A 146 5.16 -21.33 5.54
C ILE A 146 6.53 -20.67 5.65
N GLU A 147 7.55 -21.33 5.12
CA GLU A 147 8.93 -20.86 5.12
C GLU A 147 9.43 -20.61 3.70
N PRO A 148 10.44 -19.74 3.50
CA PRO A 148 11.13 -19.64 2.22
C PRO A 148 11.62 -21.01 1.73
N GLY A 149 11.39 -21.31 0.46
CA GLY A 149 11.66 -22.60 -0.18
C GLY A 149 10.45 -23.50 -0.32
N ASP A 150 9.42 -23.33 0.53
CA ASP A 150 8.17 -24.07 0.44
C ASP A 150 7.47 -23.81 -0.90
N THR A 151 6.79 -24.82 -1.42
CA THR A 151 5.94 -24.69 -2.61
C THR A 151 4.49 -24.65 -2.19
N ILE A 152 3.78 -23.60 -2.57
CA ILE A 152 2.35 -23.45 -2.33
C ILE A 152 1.53 -23.84 -3.56
N VAL A 153 0.33 -24.34 -3.31
CA VAL A 153 -0.63 -24.77 -4.32
C VAL A 153 -1.95 -24.04 -4.14
N ARG A 154 -2.61 -23.68 -5.23
CA ARG A 154 -4.00 -23.17 -5.18
C ARG A 154 -4.96 -24.31 -4.85
N GLY A 155 -5.58 -24.26 -3.68
CA GLY A 155 -6.46 -25.31 -3.18
C GLY A 155 -5.77 -26.67 -3.25
N HIS A 156 -6.33 -27.58 -4.05
CA HIS A 156 -5.75 -28.90 -4.31
C HIS A 156 -5.20 -29.04 -5.74
N ASN A 157 -5.20 -27.97 -6.53
CA ASN A 157 -4.77 -28.02 -7.93
C ASN A 157 -3.24 -27.98 -8.04
N LYS A 158 -2.62 -29.17 -8.02
CA LYS A 158 -1.18 -29.38 -8.11
C LYS A 158 -0.53 -28.88 -9.40
N GLU A 159 -1.27 -28.34 -10.37
CA GLU A 159 -0.72 -27.71 -11.57
C GLU A 159 -0.34 -26.24 -11.32
N LEU A 160 -0.94 -25.61 -10.30
CA LEU A 160 -0.71 -24.22 -9.95
C LEU A 160 0.19 -24.13 -8.73
N ARG A 161 1.50 -24.10 -8.99
CA ARG A 161 2.53 -24.07 -7.95
C ARG A 161 3.34 -22.80 -8.02
N ALA A 162 3.67 -22.28 -6.85
CA ALA A 162 4.64 -21.21 -6.70
C ALA A 162 5.58 -21.54 -5.54
N GLN A 163 6.85 -21.26 -5.71
CA GLN A 163 7.82 -21.33 -4.63
C GLN A 163 7.80 -20.03 -3.84
N VAL A 164 7.73 -20.15 -2.52
CA VAL A 164 7.78 -19.04 -1.59
C VAL A 164 9.23 -18.61 -1.44
N ARG A 165 9.50 -17.34 -1.69
CA ARG A 165 10.84 -16.73 -1.59
C ARG A 165 11.03 -15.92 -0.33
N LYS A 166 9.96 -15.26 0.14
CA LYS A 166 9.97 -14.49 1.38
C LYS A 166 8.58 -14.52 2.00
N VAL A 167 8.54 -14.62 3.32
CA VAL A 167 7.32 -14.49 4.12
C VAL A 167 7.52 -13.33 5.08
N ILE A 168 6.58 -12.39 5.09
CA ILE A 168 6.64 -11.24 5.98
C ILE A 168 5.25 -10.93 6.52
N ASP A 169 5.18 -10.32 7.69
CA ASP A 169 3.92 -9.74 8.16
C ASP A 169 3.40 -8.71 7.17
N SER A 170 2.13 -8.80 6.79
CA SER A 170 1.53 -7.87 5.83
C SER A 170 1.69 -6.41 6.27
N ARG A 171 1.71 -6.15 7.58
CA ARG A 171 1.98 -4.81 8.14
C ARG A 171 3.34 -4.24 7.71
N TYR A 172 4.36 -5.09 7.66
CA TYR A 172 5.74 -4.71 7.37
C TYR A 172 6.17 -5.07 5.94
N ALA A 173 5.25 -5.62 5.13
CA ALA A 173 5.49 -5.85 3.71
C ALA A 173 5.68 -4.53 2.97
N VAL A 174 6.47 -4.56 1.90
CA VAL A 174 6.66 -3.41 1.02
C VAL A 174 5.33 -2.95 0.42
N HIS A 175 4.99 -1.68 0.62
CA HIS A 175 3.88 -1.02 -0.06
C HIS A 175 4.31 -0.65 -1.48
N HIS A 176 5.48 -0.02 -1.59
CA HIS A 176 6.10 0.39 -2.85
C HIS A 176 7.59 0.65 -2.64
N PHE A 177 8.29 0.85 -3.75
CA PHE A 177 9.69 1.27 -3.75
C PHE A 177 9.78 2.74 -4.14
N GLU A 178 10.61 3.50 -3.44
CA GLU A 178 10.86 4.91 -3.76
C GLU A 178 12.33 5.29 -3.59
N ASN A 179 12.74 6.32 -4.33
CA ASN A 179 14.01 7.00 -4.15
C ASN A 179 13.74 8.51 -4.14
N ASN A 180 14.15 9.21 -3.08
CA ASN A 180 13.91 10.65 -2.91
C ASN A 180 12.43 11.06 -3.12
N SER A 181 11.50 10.30 -2.53
CA SER A 181 10.03 10.48 -2.66
C SER A 181 9.48 10.30 -4.08
N VAL A 182 10.25 9.70 -4.99
CA VAL A 182 9.79 9.31 -6.32
C VAL A 182 9.64 7.80 -6.38
N ASN A 183 8.46 7.32 -6.76
CA ASN A 183 8.21 5.90 -6.95
C ASN A 183 9.14 5.34 -8.03
N ILE A 184 9.83 4.24 -7.72
CA ILE A 184 10.71 3.55 -8.65
C ILE A 184 10.12 2.21 -9.09
N ASN A 185 10.53 1.73 -10.25
CA ASN A 185 10.12 0.45 -10.81
C ASN A 185 10.79 -0.71 -10.03
N PRO A 186 10.02 -1.58 -9.35
CA PRO A 186 10.57 -2.75 -8.65
C PRO A 186 11.30 -3.73 -9.58
N LEU A 187 10.89 -3.79 -10.85
CA LEU A 187 11.46 -4.66 -11.89
C LEU A 187 12.57 -3.96 -12.70
N GLY A 188 13.08 -2.83 -12.21
CA GLY A 188 14.25 -2.16 -12.76
C GLY A 188 15.46 -2.28 -11.83
N THR A 189 16.64 -1.97 -12.35
CA THR A 189 17.87 -1.84 -11.53
C THR A 189 17.69 -0.84 -10.39
N PRO A 190 18.52 -0.90 -9.33
CA PRO A 190 18.68 0.24 -8.45
C PRO A 190 18.90 1.53 -9.26
N PRO A 191 18.30 2.66 -8.85
CA PRO A 191 18.49 3.93 -9.53
C PRO A 191 19.96 4.36 -9.50
N ASP A 192 20.45 4.91 -10.61
CA ASP A 192 21.76 5.56 -10.66
C ASP A 192 21.78 6.89 -9.88
N ASP A 193 22.94 7.57 -9.85
CA ASP A 193 23.13 8.84 -9.14
C ASP A 193 22.16 9.96 -9.57
N ILE A 194 21.54 9.83 -10.74
CA ILE A 194 20.59 10.80 -11.32
C ILE A 194 19.14 10.27 -11.23
N GLY A 195 18.94 9.05 -10.74
CA GLY A 195 17.63 8.44 -10.52
C GLY A 195 17.13 7.55 -11.66
N ASN A 196 17.92 7.26 -12.69
CA ASN A 196 17.49 6.42 -13.81
C ASN A 196 17.53 4.93 -13.44
N GLN A 197 16.57 4.17 -13.97
CA GLN A 197 16.55 2.71 -13.87
C GLN A 197 16.53 2.07 -15.25
N VAL A 198 17.16 0.90 -15.38
CA VAL A 198 17.02 0.05 -16.56
C VAL A 198 16.05 -1.09 -16.23
N PRO A 199 14.89 -1.21 -16.90
CA PRO A 199 13.95 -2.31 -16.67
C PRO A 199 14.54 -3.67 -17.05
N ILE A 200 14.10 -4.72 -16.37
CA ILE A 200 14.39 -6.11 -16.73
C ILE A 200 14.11 -6.36 -18.23
N GLY A 201 15.03 -7.09 -18.88
CA GLY A 201 14.93 -7.42 -20.31
C GLY A 201 15.36 -6.30 -21.25
N GLN A 202 15.74 -5.12 -20.75
CA GLN A 202 16.33 -4.04 -21.56
C GLN A 202 17.85 -3.95 -21.37
N THR A 203 18.52 -3.35 -22.35
CA THR A 203 19.92 -2.90 -22.28
C THR A 203 19.94 -1.39 -22.04
N GLY A 204 20.96 -0.89 -21.34
CA GLY A 204 21.15 0.55 -21.07
C GLY A 204 22.62 0.93 -21.10
N ASP A 205 22.93 2.20 -20.81
CA ASP A 205 24.30 2.77 -20.96
C ASP A 205 25.38 2.06 -20.11
N GLY A 206 24.99 1.33 -19.05
CA GLY A 206 25.86 0.45 -18.24
C GLY A 206 25.80 -1.05 -18.59
N PHE A 207 24.89 -1.46 -19.46
CA PHE A 207 24.66 -2.85 -19.87
C PHE A 207 25.09 -3.01 -21.33
N SER A 208 26.40 -3.06 -21.55
CA SER A 208 27.05 -2.95 -22.86
C SER A 208 26.84 -4.12 -23.83
N SER A 209 25.93 -5.07 -23.55
CA SER A 209 25.51 -6.14 -24.49
C SER A 209 24.51 -7.17 -23.92
N LEU A 210 24.29 -7.21 -22.60
CA LEU A 210 23.39 -8.18 -21.96
C LEU A 210 22.17 -7.49 -21.34
N PRO A 211 20.95 -8.01 -21.54
CA PRO A 211 19.75 -7.50 -20.88
C PRO A 211 19.84 -7.61 -19.35
N VAL A 212 19.23 -6.67 -18.63
CA VAL A 212 19.06 -6.73 -17.17
C VAL A 212 18.28 -8.00 -16.81
N GLY A 213 18.83 -8.80 -15.89
CA GLY A 213 18.19 -10.01 -15.33
C GLY A 213 17.39 -9.73 -14.05
N VAL A 214 16.68 -10.75 -13.55
CA VAL A 214 15.90 -10.67 -12.30
C VAL A 214 16.79 -10.31 -11.11
N THR A 215 17.95 -10.96 -10.99
CA THR A 215 18.92 -10.79 -9.90
C THR A 215 19.58 -9.42 -9.81
N GLN A 216 19.22 -8.51 -10.72
CA GLN A 216 19.77 -7.16 -10.79
C GLN A 216 18.72 -6.09 -10.47
N CYS A 217 17.46 -6.48 -10.20
CA CYS A 217 16.39 -5.53 -9.93
C CYS A 217 16.16 -5.30 -8.43
N VAL A 218 15.56 -4.15 -8.12
CA VAL A 218 15.29 -3.71 -6.74
C VAL A 218 14.45 -4.74 -5.96
N LEU A 219 13.46 -5.35 -6.61
CA LEU A 219 12.61 -6.35 -5.96
C LEU A 219 13.39 -7.61 -5.55
N ASP A 220 14.34 -8.06 -6.38
CA ASP A 220 15.13 -9.25 -6.06
C ASP A 220 16.09 -9.00 -4.91
N ASN A 221 16.76 -7.83 -4.91
CA ASN A 221 17.61 -7.39 -3.79
C ASN A 221 16.82 -7.40 -2.47
N TYR A 222 15.57 -6.91 -2.46
CA TYR A 222 14.72 -6.95 -1.27
C TYR A 222 14.34 -8.37 -0.83
N ILE A 223 14.03 -9.24 -1.80
CA ILE A 223 13.55 -10.60 -1.52
C ILE A 223 14.70 -11.49 -1.03
N ASN A 224 15.82 -11.50 -1.73
CA ASN A 224 16.94 -12.43 -1.51
C ASN A 224 18.02 -11.87 -0.59
N ASP A 225 18.38 -10.61 -0.78
CA ASP A 225 19.49 -10.00 -0.02
C ASP A 225 18.99 -9.25 1.22
N GLY A 226 17.68 -9.06 1.33
CA GLY A 226 17.07 -8.30 2.41
C GLY A 226 17.33 -6.80 2.32
N ASP A 227 17.65 -6.29 1.14
CA ASP A 227 17.91 -4.86 0.91
C ASP A 227 16.64 -4.05 1.17
N THR A 228 16.70 -3.14 2.15
CA THR A 228 15.59 -2.25 2.52
C THR A 228 15.83 -0.80 2.08
N THR A 229 16.83 -0.53 1.25
CA THR A 229 17.26 0.84 0.89
C THR A 229 16.14 1.67 0.28
N TYR A 230 15.31 1.07 -0.57
CA TYR A 230 14.26 1.76 -1.33
C TYR A 230 12.85 1.41 -0.88
N ILE A 231 12.67 0.64 0.19
CA ILE A 231 11.33 0.16 0.56
C ILE A 231 10.59 1.23 1.37
N VAL A 232 9.30 1.34 1.11
CA VAL A 232 8.35 1.92 2.07
C VAL A 232 7.37 0.81 2.44
N THR A 233 7.28 0.51 3.73
CA THR A 233 6.36 -0.50 4.25
C THR A 233 4.91 -0.01 4.27
N ASN A 234 3.97 -0.95 4.38
CA ASN A 234 2.55 -0.61 4.55
C ASN A 234 2.30 0.25 5.79
N GLU A 235 2.97 -0.05 6.91
CA GLU A 235 2.88 0.76 8.12
C GLU A 235 3.37 2.20 7.91
N GLU A 236 4.57 2.39 7.35
CA GLU A 236 5.15 3.71 7.09
C GLU A 236 4.26 4.52 6.16
N TYR A 237 3.75 3.90 5.09
CA TYR A 237 2.85 4.55 4.15
C TYR A 237 1.58 5.07 4.84
N GLU A 238 0.90 4.23 5.64
CA GLU A 238 -0.30 4.68 6.35
C GLU A 238 0.01 5.73 7.42
N PHE A 239 1.16 5.63 8.10
CA PHE A 239 1.61 6.62 9.06
C PHE A 239 1.83 7.99 8.41
N VAL A 240 2.63 8.05 7.34
CA VAL A 240 2.91 9.29 6.59
C VAL A 240 1.62 9.88 6.02
N LYS A 241 0.73 9.04 5.50
CA LYS A 241 -0.58 9.47 5.02
C LYS A 241 -1.44 10.07 6.15
N ASN A 242 -1.46 9.44 7.32
CA ASN A 242 -2.19 9.92 8.48
C ASN A 242 -1.63 11.26 9.00
N GLU A 243 -0.31 11.40 9.06
CA GLU A 243 0.36 12.64 9.45
C GLU A 243 0.15 13.76 8.43
N THR A 244 0.08 13.43 7.14
CA THR A 244 -0.27 14.40 6.09
C THR A 244 -1.68 14.95 6.30
N ASN A 245 -2.63 14.10 6.70
CA ASN A 245 -4.00 14.51 7.01
C ASN A 245 -4.12 15.38 8.27
N ARG A 246 -3.08 15.47 9.13
CA ARG A 246 -3.08 16.40 10.27
C ARG A 246 -2.93 17.86 9.86
N LYS A 247 -2.37 18.12 8.68
CA LYS A 247 -2.15 19.48 8.19
C LYS A 247 -3.38 19.92 7.41
N ILE A 248 -4.23 20.70 8.06
CA ILE A 248 -5.44 21.26 7.45
C ILE A 248 -5.28 22.76 7.24
N ARG A 249 -6.07 23.29 6.31
CA ARG A 249 -6.21 24.72 6.10
C ARG A 249 -7.48 25.17 6.82
N LEU A 250 -7.42 26.26 7.56
CA LEU A 250 -8.59 26.83 8.22
C LEU A 250 -8.84 28.21 7.66
N LEU A 251 -10.10 28.56 7.39
CA LEU A 251 -10.46 29.92 7.04
C LEU A 251 -9.95 30.88 8.11
N SER A 252 -9.30 31.97 7.70
CA SER A 252 -8.83 32.98 8.65
C SER A 252 -9.99 33.51 9.50
N PRO A 253 -9.85 33.60 10.85
CA PRO A 253 -10.94 34.05 11.72
C PRO A 253 -11.53 35.40 11.32
N GLU A 254 -10.71 36.31 10.79
CA GLU A 254 -11.13 37.63 10.30
C GLU A 254 -12.11 37.57 9.12
N LEU A 255 -12.10 36.48 8.36
CA LEU A 255 -12.99 36.27 7.21
C LEU A 255 -14.23 35.45 7.55
N LEU A 256 -14.31 34.89 8.77
CA LEU A 256 -15.37 33.98 9.18
C LEU A 256 -16.76 34.61 9.04
N GLU A 257 -16.96 35.80 9.60
CA GLU A 257 -18.27 36.47 9.58
C GLU A 257 -18.76 36.75 8.14
N ASN A 258 -17.85 37.18 7.27
CA ASN A 258 -18.17 37.49 5.88
C ASN A 258 -18.58 36.23 5.11
N VAL A 259 -17.80 35.16 5.23
CA VAL A 259 -18.07 33.89 4.53
C VAL A 259 -19.33 33.22 5.05
N VAL A 260 -19.56 33.20 6.37
CA VAL A 260 -20.77 32.60 6.95
C VAL A 260 -22.02 33.35 6.50
N ARG A 261 -21.97 34.68 6.42
CA ARG A 261 -23.08 35.49 5.90
C ARG A 261 -23.39 35.13 4.45
N GLU A 262 -22.40 35.13 3.57
CA GLU A 262 -22.59 34.80 2.15
C GLU A 262 -23.15 33.38 1.97
N LEU A 263 -22.65 32.40 2.72
CA LEU A 263 -23.15 31.03 2.65
C LEU A 263 -24.60 30.90 3.12
N ARG A 264 -25.00 31.61 4.17
CA ARG A 264 -26.41 31.63 4.64
C ARG A 264 -27.35 32.27 3.61
N GLU A 265 -26.90 33.31 2.91
CA GLU A 265 -27.67 33.93 1.84
C GLU A 265 -27.87 32.97 0.64
N VAL A 266 -26.86 32.19 0.29
CA VAL A 266 -26.96 31.17 -0.77
C VAL A 266 -27.86 30.00 -0.36
N LEU A 267 -27.80 29.56 0.90
CA LEU A 267 -28.58 28.43 1.40
C LEU A 267 -30.05 28.76 1.73
N SER A 268 -30.41 30.05 1.74
CA SER A 268 -31.78 30.51 1.98
C SER A 268 -32.57 30.82 0.71
N GLN A 269 -31.97 30.62 -0.47
CA GLN A 269 -32.62 30.65 -1.78
C GLN A 269 -33.01 29.23 -2.23
#